data_AF-A0A8J1VNA4-F1
#
_entry.id   AF-A0A8J1VNA4-F1
#
_cell.length_a   1.000
_cell.length_b   1.000
_cell.length_c   1.000
_cell.angle_alpha   90.00
_cell.angle_beta   90.00
_cell.angle_gamma   90.00
#
_symmetry.space_group_name_H-M   'P 1'
#
loop_
_entity.id
_entity.type
_entity.pdbx_description
1 polymer ?
#
loop_
_entity_poly.entity_id
_entity_poly.type
_entity_poly.pdbx_seq_one_letter_code
_entity_poly.pdbx_strand_id
1 'polypeptide(L)'
;MPSRPQLDTPVPSPPQTPRPISHSLDPLSPLSPISPWPPDPLRSETFTSSASDQSHDLPSAKEIYGSISVLLTYLAFIAFLAWSFFPAELLELVGWSWYPAHEWAVVLPSWMMVLVLFSYCVYAGITAFLTPSLDSINLITDRYSAMPRSEEKDGGRRYYWRSADEEVTPEAVDLPLDLVNRVLYPPRRRPVPPRDVSLAL
;
A
#
# COMPACT_ATOMS: atom_id res chain seq x y z
N MET A 1 -60.73 -32.45 53.82
CA MET A 1 -60.72 -31.07 54.39
C MET A 1 -59.83 -31.11 55.61
N PRO A 2 -58.79 -30.27 55.71
CA PRO A 2 -58.92 -28.81 55.66
C PRO A 2 -57.99 -28.14 54.63
N SER A 3 -58.24 -26.85 54.53
CA SER A 3 -57.89 -25.86 53.51
C SER A 3 -56.59 -25.10 53.79
N ARG A 4 -55.96 -24.69 52.68
CA ARG A 4 -54.80 -23.77 52.46
C ARG A 4 -54.45 -22.78 53.59
N PRO A 5 -53.18 -22.33 53.61
CA PRO A 5 -52.97 -20.97 53.12
C PRO A 5 -51.86 -20.88 52.07
N GLN A 6 -52.19 -20.20 50.97
CA GLN A 6 -51.21 -19.72 50.00
C GLN A 6 -50.54 -18.48 50.62
N LEU A 7 -49.21 -18.49 50.73
CA LEU A 7 -48.45 -17.34 51.18
C LEU A 7 -47.84 -16.66 49.93
N ASP A 8 -48.26 -15.42 49.72
CA ASP A 8 -47.82 -14.54 48.65
C ASP A 8 -46.31 -14.30 48.69
N THR A 9 -45.66 -14.30 47.53
CA THR A 9 -44.55 -13.37 47.30
C THR A 9 -44.66 -12.79 45.89
N PRO A 10 -44.76 -11.45 45.74
CA PRO A 10 -44.53 -10.81 44.46
C PRO A 10 -43.05 -10.94 44.13
N VAL A 11 -42.73 -11.50 42.95
CA VAL A 11 -41.36 -11.52 42.43
C VAL A 11 -40.95 -10.06 42.18
N PRO A 12 -39.93 -9.52 42.86
CA PRO A 12 -39.41 -8.20 42.52
C PRO A 12 -38.74 -8.30 41.15
N SER A 13 -39.25 -7.55 40.18
CA SER A 13 -38.53 -7.32 38.92
C SER A 13 -37.16 -6.72 39.24
N PRO A 14 -36.06 -7.22 38.64
CA PRO A 14 -34.72 -6.71 38.91
C PRO A 14 -34.66 -5.21 38.55
N PRO A 15 -33.82 -4.42 39.25
CA PRO A 15 -33.65 -3.01 38.95
C PRO A 15 -33.18 -2.89 37.49
N GLN A 16 -34.01 -2.30 36.62
CA GLN A 16 -33.54 -1.88 35.31
C GLN A 16 -32.62 -0.69 35.52
N THR A 17 -31.32 -0.96 35.60
CA THR A 17 -30.27 0.05 35.52
C THR A 17 -30.54 0.91 34.28
N PRO A 18 -30.62 2.25 34.40
CA PRO A 18 -30.74 3.10 33.22
C PRO A 18 -29.57 2.78 32.30
N ARG A 19 -29.88 2.44 31.04
CA ARG A 19 -28.85 2.17 30.03
C ARG A 19 -27.95 3.41 29.97
N PRO A 20 -26.61 3.26 30.01
CA PRO A 20 -25.74 4.38 29.76
C PRO A 20 -26.11 4.96 28.40
N ILE A 21 -26.43 6.24 28.37
CA ILE A 21 -26.63 7.00 27.14
C ILE A 21 -25.32 6.84 26.37
N SER A 22 -25.34 6.01 25.33
CA SER A 22 -24.27 5.95 24.37
C SER A 22 -24.26 7.30 23.66
N HIS A 23 -23.53 8.27 24.21
CA HIS A 23 -23.12 9.42 23.45
C HIS A 23 -22.24 8.86 22.33
N SER A 24 -22.84 8.77 21.14
CA SER A 24 -22.13 8.57 19.89
C SER A 24 -21.06 9.65 19.81
N LEU A 25 -19.81 9.27 20.06
CA LEU A 25 -18.69 10.07 19.61
C LEU A 25 -18.70 9.96 18.09
N ASP A 26 -19.34 10.94 17.45
CA ASP A 26 -19.19 11.19 16.02
C ASP A 26 -17.69 11.27 15.71
N PRO A 27 -17.14 10.38 14.87
CA PRO A 27 -15.74 10.48 14.49
C PRO A 27 -15.58 11.67 13.57
N LEU A 28 -15.05 12.77 14.08
CA LEU A 28 -14.65 13.96 13.30
C LEU A 28 -13.34 13.75 12.51
N SER A 29 -12.94 12.49 12.28
CA SER A 29 -11.80 12.14 11.43
C SER A 29 -12.28 11.78 10.03
N PRO A 30 -11.78 12.42 8.95
CA PRO A 30 -12.26 12.19 7.59
C PRO A 30 -11.83 10.84 6.96
N LEU A 31 -10.99 10.02 7.59
CA LEU A 31 -10.52 8.75 7.02
C LEU A 31 -10.19 7.65 8.06
N SER A 32 -11.13 7.24 8.93
CA SER A 32 -11.14 5.88 9.53
C SER A 32 -12.48 5.49 10.21
N PRO A 33 -12.90 4.20 10.23
CA PRO A 33 -12.54 3.09 9.34
C PRO A 33 -13.77 2.43 8.65
N ILE A 34 -13.69 2.22 7.33
CA ILE A 34 -14.47 1.24 6.56
C ILE A 34 -13.39 0.42 5.85
N SER A 35 -13.06 -0.82 6.20
CA SER A 35 -13.87 -1.99 6.53
C SER A 35 -13.08 -2.96 7.44
N PRO A 36 -13.74 -3.72 8.35
CA PRO A 36 -13.11 -4.78 9.14
C PRO A 36 -13.07 -6.10 8.34
N TRP A 37 -12.20 -6.21 7.34
CA TRP A 37 -11.93 -7.48 6.64
C TRP A 37 -10.61 -7.39 5.86
N PRO A 38 -9.70 -8.39 5.89
CA PRO A 38 -9.78 -9.71 6.55
C PRO A 38 -9.39 -9.67 8.05
N PRO A 39 -9.74 -10.71 8.85
CA PRO A 39 -9.36 -10.79 10.26
C PRO A 39 -7.84 -10.99 10.42
N ASP A 40 -7.18 -10.09 11.13
CA ASP A 40 -5.78 -10.25 11.51
C ASP A 40 -5.60 -11.47 12.44
N PRO A 41 -4.77 -12.46 12.08
CA PRO A 41 -4.49 -13.61 12.93
C PRO A 41 -3.75 -13.24 14.24
N LEU A 42 -3.39 -11.97 14.43
CA LEU A 42 -2.72 -11.45 15.63
C LEU A 42 -3.68 -10.89 16.69
N ARG A 43 -4.98 -10.73 16.39
CA ARG A 43 -5.94 -10.08 17.31
C ARG A 43 -6.55 -11.05 18.35
N SER A 44 -6.31 -12.35 18.22
CA SER A 44 -6.79 -13.39 19.14
C SER A 44 -5.89 -13.64 20.36
N GLU A 45 -4.68 -13.05 20.41
CA GLU A 45 -3.83 -13.09 21.61
C GLU A 45 -4.18 -11.92 22.52
N THR A 46 -5.29 -12.08 23.23
CA THR A 46 -5.79 -11.16 24.24
C THR A 46 -4.79 -11.10 25.41
N PHE A 47 -4.58 -9.90 25.93
CA PHE A 47 -4.33 -9.64 27.36
C PHE A 47 -2.87 -9.59 27.85
N THR A 48 -2.05 -8.65 27.37
CA THR A 48 -1.06 -7.90 28.19
C THR A 48 -0.47 -6.74 27.37
N SER A 49 -1.27 -5.75 27.01
CA SER A 49 -0.77 -4.51 26.40
C SER A 49 -1.67 -3.31 26.69
N SER A 50 -2.18 -3.20 27.91
CA SER A 50 -2.82 -1.97 28.40
C SER A 50 -1.75 -0.93 28.73
N ALA A 51 -1.07 -0.40 27.70
CA ALA A 51 -0.11 0.70 27.83
C ALA A 51 0.10 1.46 26.50
N SER A 52 -0.97 1.76 25.76
CA SER A 52 -0.87 2.71 24.63
C SER A 52 -2.16 3.47 24.29
N ASP A 53 -3.19 3.41 25.14
CA ASP A 53 -4.51 3.99 24.83
C ASP A 53 -4.68 5.45 25.28
N GLN A 54 -3.59 6.24 25.26
CA GLN A 54 -3.60 7.69 25.54
C GLN A 54 -2.56 8.43 24.68
N SER A 55 -2.73 8.48 23.36
CA SER A 55 -1.85 9.32 22.52
C SER A 55 -2.40 9.71 21.15
N HIS A 56 -3.72 9.77 20.95
CA HIS A 56 -4.27 10.15 19.63
C HIS A 56 -4.37 11.67 19.39
N ASP A 57 -4.03 12.49 20.40
CA ASP A 57 -4.08 13.97 20.34
C ASP A 57 -2.69 14.64 20.24
N LEU A 58 -1.61 13.88 20.43
CA LEU A 58 -0.25 14.41 20.37
C LEU A 58 0.41 13.96 19.06
N PRO A 59 1.09 14.86 18.32
CA PRO A 59 1.77 14.49 17.09
C PRO A 59 2.82 13.40 17.38
N SER A 60 2.88 12.42 16.49
CA SER A 60 3.84 11.33 16.63
C SER A 60 5.27 11.88 16.63
N ALA A 61 6.19 11.25 17.35
CA ALA A 61 7.60 11.69 17.38
C ALA A 61 8.19 11.84 15.96
N LYS A 62 7.79 10.98 15.01
CA LYS A 62 8.20 11.06 13.60
C LYS A 62 7.73 12.35 12.91
N GLU A 63 6.53 12.83 13.22
CA GLU A 63 5.95 14.05 12.65
C GLU A 63 6.66 15.29 13.19
N ILE A 64 7.04 15.27 14.47
CA ILE A 64 7.82 16.33 15.10
C ILE A 64 9.23 16.40 14.47
N TYR A 65 9.92 15.26 14.34
CA TYR A 65 11.25 15.25 13.70
C TYR A 65 11.18 15.64 12.21
N GLY A 66 10.15 15.19 11.50
CA GLY A 66 9.91 15.57 10.10
C GLY A 66 9.70 17.07 9.94
N SER A 67 8.85 17.68 10.79
CA SER A 67 8.59 19.12 10.76
C SER A 67 9.84 19.95 11.12
N ILE A 68 10.60 19.55 12.15
CA ILE A 68 11.86 20.21 12.52
C ILE A 68 12.89 20.08 11.38
N SER A 69 12.99 18.91 10.75
CA SER A 69 13.90 18.68 9.63
C SER A 69 13.58 19.56 8.42
N VAL A 70 12.29 19.71 8.08
CA VAL A 70 11.84 20.61 7.00
C VAL A 70 12.18 22.06 7.35
N LEU A 71 11.88 22.51 8.57
CA LEU A 71 12.19 23.88 9.00
C LEU A 71 13.70 24.16 8.99
N LEU A 72 14.50 23.20 9.46
CA LEU A 72 15.96 23.28 9.45
C LEU A 72 16.51 23.33 8.02
N THR A 73 15.93 22.55 7.11
CA THR A 73 16.32 22.54 5.69
C THR A 73 16.05 23.89 5.04
N TYR A 74 14.89 24.51 5.29
CA TYR A 74 14.60 25.86 4.81
C TYR A 74 15.53 26.92 5.42
N LEU A 75 15.78 26.84 6.72
CA LEU A 75 16.70 27.77 7.39
C LEU A 75 18.11 27.68 6.82
N ALA A 76 18.63 26.45 6.65
CA ALA A 76 19.93 26.19 6.04
C ALA A 76 19.97 26.67 4.58
N PHE A 77 18.90 26.48 3.82
CA PHE A 77 18.80 26.95 2.45
C PHE A 77 18.82 28.49 2.35
N ILE A 78 18.09 29.19 3.21
CA ILE A 78 18.12 30.66 3.27
C ILE A 78 19.52 31.15 3.66
N ALA A 79 20.16 30.52 4.65
CA ALA A 79 21.52 30.85 5.05
C ALA A 79 22.52 30.60 3.90
N PHE A 80 22.36 29.50 3.16
CA PHE A 80 23.16 29.20 1.97
C PHE A 80 22.98 30.24 0.86
N LEU A 81 21.73 30.65 0.56
CA LEU A 81 21.48 31.69 -0.43
C LEU A 81 22.06 33.03 0.00
N ALA A 82 21.85 33.41 1.27
CA ALA A 82 22.43 34.62 1.82
C ALA A 82 23.95 34.61 1.59
N TRP A 83 24.65 33.58 2.06
CA TRP A 83 26.09 33.41 1.85
C TRP A 83 26.49 33.41 0.36
N SER A 84 25.73 32.74 -0.51
CA SER A 84 25.97 32.67 -1.96
C SER A 84 25.81 34.00 -2.68
N PHE A 85 25.06 34.97 -2.17
CA PHE A 85 24.84 36.26 -2.82
C PHE A 85 25.65 37.40 -2.18
N PHE A 86 26.31 37.18 -1.04
CA PHE A 86 27.17 38.20 -0.42
C PHE A 86 28.47 38.36 -1.21
N PRO A 87 28.80 39.55 -1.74
CA PRO A 87 30.09 39.81 -2.37
C PRO A 87 31.23 39.73 -1.35
N ALA A 88 32.38 39.20 -1.78
CA ALA A 88 33.59 39.01 -0.97
C ALA A 88 34.04 40.27 -0.21
N GLU A 89 33.87 41.43 -0.84
CA GLU A 89 34.22 42.75 -0.29
C GLU A 89 33.47 43.09 1.00
N LEU A 90 32.22 42.65 1.14
CA LEU A 90 31.41 42.87 2.35
C LEU A 90 31.79 41.88 3.46
N LEU A 91 32.26 40.68 3.12
CA LEU A 91 32.69 39.66 4.08
C LEU A 91 34.05 40.01 4.70
N GLU A 92 34.97 40.57 3.90
CA GLU A 92 36.24 41.10 4.39
C GLU A 92 36.05 42.30 5.32
N LEU A 93 35.07 43.18 5.05
CA LEU A 93 34.73 44.32 5.91
C LEU A 93 34.16 43.88 7.27
N VAL A 94 33.41 42.77 7.30
CA VAL A 94 32.85 42.16 8.52
C VAL A 94 33.93 41.42 9.34
N GLY A 95 35.16 41.29 8.81
CA GLY A 95 36.28 40.64 9.49
C GLY A 95 36.27 39.12 9.39
N TRP A 96 35.49 38.56 8.45
CA TRP A 96 35.44 37.11 8.21
C TRP A 96 36.48 36.71 7.16
N SER A 97 37.71 36.45 7.60
CA SER A 97 38.86 36.18 6.73
C SER A 97 39.02 34.71 6.28
N TRP A 98 38.20 33.78 6.78
CA TRP A 98 38.23 32.37 6.37
C TRP A 98 36.85 31.87 5.96
N TYR A 99 36.54 31.92 4.67
CA TYR A 99 35.35 31.28 4.10
C TYR A 99 35.75 30.41 2.89
N PRO A 100 35.04 29.29 2.61
CA PRO A 100 35.30 28.48 1.42
C PRO A 100 35.06 29.31 0.15
N ALA A 101 35.81 29.05 -0.93
CA ALA A 101 35.70 29.82 -2.17
C ALA A 101 34.24 29.99 -2.65
N HIS A 102 33.90 31.15 -3.22
CA HIS A 102 32.53 31.43 -3.70
C HIS A 102 32.07 30.40 -4.76
N GLU A 103 33.01 29.79 -5.47
CA GLU A 103 32.77 28.74 -6.47
C GLU A 103 31.93 27.57 -5.92
N TRP A 104 32.04 27.27 -4.63
CA TRP A 104 31.26 26.23 -3.97
C TRP A 104 29.74 26.46 -4.05
N ALA A 105 29.30 27.72 -4.19
CA ALA A 105 27.90 28.06 -4.38
C ALA A 105 27.30 27.48 -5.68
N VAL A 106 28.13 27.26 -6.70
CA VAL A 106 27.71 26.66 -7.98
C VAL A 106 28.01 25.16 -8.00
N VAL A 107 29.12 24.74 -7.42
CA VAL A 107 29.51 23.32 -7.35
C VAL A 107 28.47 22.50 -6.58
N LEU A 108 28.02 22.94 -5.41
CA LEU A 108 27.02 22.21 -4.61
C LEU A 108 25.71 21.92 -5.36
N PRO A 109 24.98 22.91 -5.91
CA PRO A 109 23.73 22.63 -6.62
C PRO A 109 23.95 21.81 -7.90
N SER A 110 25.09 21.98 -8.59
CA SER A 110 25.41 21.14 -9.75
C SER A 110 25.58 19.67 -9.37
N TRP A 111 26.28 19.38 -8.26
CA TRP A 111 26.43 18.02 -7.73
C TRP A 111 25.12 17.44 -7.22
N MET A 112 24.23 18.24 -6.61
CA MET A 112 22.89 17.79 -6.22
C MET A 112 22.10 17.28 -7.42
N MET A 113 22.16 17.97 -8.56
CA MET A 113 21.50 17.51 -9.80
C MET A 113 22.09 16.19 -10.32
N VAL A 114 23.42 16.06 -10.27
CA VAL A 114 24.10 14.80 -10.63
C VAL A 114 23.68 13.66 -9.71
N LEU A 115 23.59 13.90 -8.40
CA LEU A 115 23.13 12.90 -7.42
C LEU A 115 21.69 12.47 -7.65
N VAL A 116 20.79 13.41 -7.98
CA VAL A 116 19.41 13.09 -8.36
C VAL A 116 19.39 12.16 -9.58
N LEU A 117 20.11 12.51 -10.66
CA LEU A 117 20.17 11.67 -11.85
C LEU A 117 20.82 10.31 -11.56
N PHE A 118 21.89 10.29 -10.76
CA PHE A 118 22.53 9.07 -10.31
C PHE A 118 21.57 8.18 -9.52
N SER A 119 20.74 8.75 -8.64
CA SER A 119 19.72 8.00 -7.90
C SER A 119 18.72 7.30 -8.81
N TYR A 120 18.31 7.93 -9.92
CA TYR A 120 17.44 7.31 -10.92
C TYR A 120 18.14 6.17 -11.66
N CYS A 121 19.40 6.35 -12.04
CA CYS A 121 20.20 5.30 -12.67
C CYS A 121 20.37 4.09 -11.73
N VAL A 122 20.68 4.34 -10.46
CA VAL A 122 20.80 3.28 -9.43
C VAL A 122 19.46 2.59 -9.21
N TYR A 123 18.37 3.34 -9.06
CA TYR A 123 17.03 2.78 -8.93
C TYR A 123 16.66 1.92 -10.15
N ALA A 124 16.91 2.40 -11.36
CA ALA A 124 16.68 1.62 -12.59
C ALA A 124 17.53 0.35 -12.61
N GLY A 125 18.79 0.42 -12.19
CA GLY A 125 19.69 -0.74 -12.08
C GLY A 125 19.21 -1.76 -11.05
N ILE A 126 18.78 -1.30 -9.87
CA ILE A 126 18.23 -2.15 -8.81
C ILE A 126 16.93 -2.80 -9.28
N THR A 127 16.00 -2.01 -9.84
CA THR A 127 14.75 -2.54 -10.40
C THR A 127 15.03 -3.56 -11.48
N ALA A 128 15.94 -3.30 -12.42
CA ALA A 128 16.32 -4.26 -13.45
C ALA A 128 16.96 -5.54 -12.88
N PHE A 129 17.74 -5.43 -11.79
CA PHE A 129 18.35 -6.58 -11.13
C PHE A 129 17.34 -7.43 -10.34
N LEU A 130 16.34 -6.81 -9.71
CA LEU A 130 15.32 -7.50 -8.92
C LEU A 130 14.15 -8.00 -9.77
N THR A 131 13.94 -7.42 -10.95
CA THR A 131 12.82 -7.80 -11.83
C THR A 131 13.10 -9.18 -12.43
N PRO A 132 12.15 -10.14 -12.36
CA PRO A 132 12.31 -11.45 -13.00
C PRO A 132 12.33 -11.30 -14.54
N SER A 133 12.69 -12.36 -15.28
CA SER A 133 12.72 -12.31 -16.74
C SER A 133 11.40 -11.81 -17.32
N LEU A 134 11.47 -11.02 -18.41
CA LEU A 134 10.30 -10.41 -19.05
C LEU A 134 9.29 -11.44 -19.57
N ASP A 135 9.73 -12.68 -19.78
CA ASP A 135 8.90 -13.79 -20.22
C ASP A 135 8.18 -14.51 -19.05
N SER A 136 8.45 -14.13 -17.79
CA SER A 136 7.85 -14.77 -16.64
C SER A 136 6.48 -14.18 -16.27
N ILE A 137 5.51 -15.04 -15.96
CA ILE A 137 4.18 -14.63 -15.48
C ILE A 137 4.24 -13.88 -14.14
N ASN A 138 5.32 -14.07 -13.38
CA ASN A 138 5.59 -13.41 -12.11
C ASN A 138 5.81 -11.89 -12.25
N LEU A 139 6.02 -11.38 -13.47
CA LEU A 139 6.08 -9.94 -13.72
C LEU A 139 4.71 -9.27 -13.57
N ILE A 140 3.65 -9.99 -13.92
CA ILE A 140 2.26 -9.51 -13.92
C ILE A 140 1.52 -9.98 -12.66
N THR A 141 1.99 -11.07 -12.07
CA THR A 141 1.31 -11.79 -10.99
C THR A 141 2.11 -11.70 -9.72
N ASP A 142 1.49 -11.15 -8.68
CA ASP A 142 2.10 -11.08 -7.34
C ASP A 142 1.62 -12.26 -6.47
N ARG A 143 2.16 -12.34 -5.25
CA ARG A 143 1.83 -13.40 -4.29
C ARG A 143 0.37 -13.36 -3.82
N TYR A 144 -0.27 -12.20 -3.89
CA TYR A 144 -1.65 -12.02 -3.44
C TYR A 144 -2.68 -12.15 -4.56
N SER A 145 -2.27 -12.37 -5.81
CA SER A 145 -3.22 -12.65 -6.89
C SER A 145 -4.02 -13.93 -6.60
N ALA A 146 -5.32 -13.85 -6.84
CA ALA A 146 -6.26 -14.94 -6.61
C ALA A 146 -6.32 -15.83 -7.85
N MET A 147 -5.20 -16.45 -8.23
CA MET A 147 -5.20 -17.39 -9.35
C MET A 147 -5.84 -18.72 -8.95
N PRO A 148 -6.74 -19.28 -9.79
CA PRO A 148 -7.28 -20.60 -9.50
C PRO A 148 -6.16 -21.62 -9.56
N ARG A 149 -5.96 -22.31 -8.44
CA ARG A 149 -4.97 -23.37 -8.33
C ARG A 149 -5.34 -24.46 -9.34
N SER A 150 -4.40 -24.82 -10.21
CA SER A 150 -4.55 -25.99 -11.09
C SER A 150 -4.48 -27.24 -10.24
N GLU A 151 -5.54 -27.55 -9.50
CA GLU A 151 -5.65 -28.81 -8.80
C GLU A 151 -5.88 -29.93 -9.82
N GLU A 152 -4.86 -30.76 -10.02
CA GLU A 152 -4.87 -31.96 -10.88
C GLU A 152 -5.91 -33.02 -10.43
N LYS A 153 -6.53 -32.82 -9.26
CA LYS A 153 -7.48 -33.76 -8.65
C LYS A 153 -8.81 -33.92 -9.42
N ASP A 154 -9.16 -33.00 -10.31
CA ASP A 154 -10.47 -32.95 -10.99
C ASP A 154 -10.40 -33.22 -12.51
N GLY A 155 -9.67 -34.26 -12.91
CA GLY A 155 -9.77 -34.83 -14.27
C GLY A 155 -9.31 -33.90 -15.41
N GLY A 156 -8.45 -32.92 -15.10
CA GLY A 156 -7.81 -32.05 -16.10
C GLY A 156 -8.68 -30.93 -16.69
N ARG A 157 -9.92 -30.74 -16.21
CA ARG A 157 -10.74 -29.59 -16.64
C ARG A 157 -10.29 -28.32 -15.93
N ARG A 158 -9.90 -27.28 -16.69
CA ARG A 158 -9.49 -25.98 -16.12
C ARG A 158 -10.65 -25.35 -15.35
N TYR A 159 -10.36 -24.76 -14.19
CA TYR A 159 -11.30 -24.10 -13.27
C TYR A 159 -12.40 -23.29 -13.99
N TYR A 160 -12.02 -22.43 -14.93
CA TYR A 160 -12.94 -21.55 -15.66
C TYR A 160 -14.06 -22.28 -16.44
N TRP A 161 -13.84 -23.52 -16.88
CA TRP A 161 -14.87 -24.28 -17.61
C TRP A 161 -15.90 -24.91 -16.69
N ARG A 162 -15.58 -25.11 -15.42
CA ARG A 162 -16.54 -25.56 -14.40
C ARG A 162 -17.43 -24.41 -13.93
N SER A 163 -16.85 -23.22 -13.84
CA SER A 163 -17.56 -21.99 -13.52
C SER A 163 -18.46 -21.46 -14.65
N ALA A 164 -18.44 -22.08 -15.82
CA ALA A 164 -19.30 -21.72 -16.95
C ALA A 164 -20.69 -22.37 -16.86
N ASP A 165 -20.88 -23.35 -15.98
CA ASP A 165 -22.17 -24.00 -15.75
C ASP A 165 -23.09 -23.06 -14.96
N GLU A 166 -24.35 -22.90 -15.43
CA GLU A 166 -25.32 -21.92 -14.91
C GLU A 166 -25.70 -22.12 -13.42
N GLU A 167 -25.43 -23.32 -12.88
CA GLU A 167 -25.77 -23.70 -11.51
C GLU A 167 -24.65 -23.43 -10.49
N VAL A 168 -23.48 -22.96 -10.94
CA VAL A 168 -22.31 -22.74 -10.09
C VAL A 168 -22.01 -21.25 -9.93
N THR A 169 -22.12 -20.73 -8.72
CA THR A 169 -21.58 -19.40 -8.39
C THR A 169 -20.05 -19.48 -8.32
N PRO A 170 -19.29 -18.81 -9.21
CA PRO A 170 -17.84 -18.86 -9.16
C PRO A 170 -17.30 -18.16 -7.93
N GLU A 171 -16.19 -18.68 -7.40
CA GLU A 171 -15.37 -17.94 -6.45
C GLU A 171 -14.75 -16.74 -7.18
N ALA A 172 -14.57 -15.63 -6.47
CA ALA A 172 -13.92 -14.44 -7.02
C ALA A 172 -12.42 -14.71 -7.20
N VAL A 173 -12.05 -15.15 -8.40
CA VAL A 173 -10.66 -15.42 -8.81
C VAL A 173 -10.24 -14.51 -9.95
N ASP A 174 -8.96 -14.19 -10.02
CA ASP A 174 -8.38 -13.43 -11.12
C ASP A 174 -8.36 -14.29 -12.39
N LEU A 175 -8.76 -13.67 -13.52
CA LEU A 175 -8.63 -14.30 -14.83
C LEU A 175 -7.21 -14.11 -15.36
N PRO A 176 -6.56 -15.16 -15.90
CA PRO A 176 -5.21 -15.05 -16.41
C PRO A 176 -5.24 -14.23 -17.69
N LEU A 177 -4.30 -13.31 -17.82
CA LEU A 177 -4.22 -12.42 -18.98
C LEU A 177 -4.17 -13.18 -20.32
N ASP A 178 -3.51 -14.35 -20.35
CA ASP A 178 -3.47 -15.22 -21.54
C ASP A 178 -4.86 -15.69 -21.98
N LEU A 179 -5.72 -16.08 -21.03
CA LEU A 179 -7.08 -16.52 -21.34
C LEU A 179 -7.90 -15.35 -21.88
N VAL A 180 -7.84 -14.20 -21.22
CA VAL A 180 -8.55 -12.98 -21.62
C VAL A 180 -8.11 -12.55 -23.01
N ASN A 181 -6.80 -12.52 -23.25
CA ASN A 181 -6.24 -12.18 -24.56
C ASN A 181 -6.70 -13.14 -25.65
N ARG A 182 -6.72 -14.45 -25.38
CA ARG A 182 -7.18 -15.43 -26.39
C ARG A 182 -8.67 -15.31 -26.71
N VAL A 183 -9.49 -14.95 -25.73
CA VAL A 183 -10.95 -14.79 -25.90
C VAL A 183 -11.28 -13.48 -26.63
N LEU A 184 -10.68 -12.37 -26.19
CA LEU A 184 -10.90 -11.04 -26.80
C LEU A 184 -10.21 -10.90 -28.15
N TYR A 185 -9.01 -11.46 -28.30
CA TYR A 185 -8.18 -11.41 -29.49
C TYR A 185 -7.92 -12.83 -30.03
N PRO A 186 -8.94 -13.47 -30.63
CA PRO A 186 -8.77 -14.80 -31.19
C PRO A 186 -7.68 -14.77 -32.28
N PRO A 187 -6.80 -15.79 -32.31
CA PRO A 187 -5.70 -15.81 -33.26
C PRO A 187 -6.23 -15.72 -34.69
N ARG A 188 -5.77 -14.70 -35.42
CA ARG A 188 -6.13 -14.51 -36.83
C ARG A 188 -5.66 -15.75 -37.60
N ARG A 189 -6.58 -16.49 -38.21
CA ARG A 189 -6.22 -17.59 -39.12
C ARG A 189 -5.39 -16.98 -40.25
N ARG A 190 -4.10 -17.29 -40.29
CA ARG A 190 -3.28 -16.96 -41.46
C ARG A 190 -3.82 -17.78 -42.64
N PRO A 191 -4.10 -17.16 -43.80
CA PRO A 191 -4.41 -17.90 -45.00
C PRO A 191 -3.26 -18.86 -45.27
N VAL A 192 -3.56 -20.16 -45.33
CA VAL A 192 -2.58 -21.15 -45.79
C VAL A 192 -2.41 -20.89 -47.29
N PRO A 193 -1.21 -20.56 -47.78
CA PRO A 193 -1.00 -20.42 -49.22
C PRO A 193 -1.37 -21.74 -49.90
N PRO A 194 -2.02 -21.71 -51.07
CA PRO A 194 -2.36 -22.93 -51.79
C PRO A 194 -1.09 -23.77 -51.98
N ARG A 195 -1.18 -25.06 -51.67
CA ARG A 195 -0.11 -26.01 -51.99
C ARG A 195 0.04 -26.01 -53.51
N ASP A 196 1.14 -25.46 -54.01
CA ASP A 196 1.53 -25.63 -55.40
C ASP A 196 1.83 -27.11 -55.64
N VAL A 197 0.81 -27.83 -56.12
CA VAL A 197 0.92 -29.22 -56.60
C VAL A 197 1.53 -29.17 -58.00
N SER A 198 2.79 -28.75 -58.12
CA SER A 198 3.48 -28.62 -59.42
C SER A 198 4.86 -29.28 -59.48
N LEU A 199 5.19 -30.19 -58.56
CA LEU A 199 6.39 -31.04 -58.66
C LEU A 199 6.00 -32.52 -58.56
N ALA A 200 5.31 -32.99 -59.58
CA ALA A 200 5.18 -34.41 -59.91
C ALA A 200 5.30 -34.57 -61.43
N LEU A 201 6.52 -34.43 -61.94
CA LEU A 201 7.00 -35.04 -63.19
C LEU A 201 8.47 -35.41 -62.99
#